data_AF-A0A0V1MJH9-F1
#
_entry.id   AF-A0A0V1MJH9-F1
#
_cell.length_a   1.000
_cell.length_b   1.000
_cell.length_c   1.000
_cell.angle_alpha   90.00
_cell.angle_beta   90.00
_cell.angle_gamma   90.00
#
_symmetry.space_group_name_H-M   'P 1'
#
loop_
_entity.id
_entity.type
_entity.pdbx_description
1 polymer ?
#
loop_
_entity_poly.entity_id
_entity_poly.type
_entity_poly.pdbx_seq_one_letter_code
_entity_poly.pdbx_strand_id
1 'polypeptide(L)'
;MRAVSTRNRLKKQALHVRWSHYDTMQVGGGDPVSQVISSLKQVGLHSGSETNSAKETRCSGKLLVALLYQPEQCQLTVYVLQAKELTPPDSPIDSFAIIWLVQQNGECEKRTTAVKYGRCSPIYNEIVNFYIEPQAACEASLVIALSSASSTVMQDEIGHVILGNLSNESGKMQWRQMIAYPNHRIAKWHSLTLKW
;
A
#
# COMPACT_ATOMS: atom_id res chain seq x y z
N MET A 1 11.10 -54.68 7.88
CA MET A 1 12.06 -53.63 7.46
C MET A 1 11.75 -52.35 8.21
N ARG A 2 12.75 -51.84 8.96
CA ARG A 2 12.81 -50.53 9.65
C ARG A 2 12.74 -49.41 8.59
N ALA A 3 12.38 -48.13 8.80
CA ALA A 3 12.20 -47.29 9.97
C ALA A 3 11.30 -46.09 9.60
N VAL A 4 10.62 -45.54 10.60
CA VAL A 4 10.11 -44.16 10.63
C VAL A 4 11.30 -43.18 10.54
N SER A 5 11.11 -42.04 9.86
CA SER A 5 11.84 -40.75 9.99
C SER A 5 12.52 -40.24 8.71
N THR A 6 11.82 -39.34 8.00
CA THR A 6 12.43 -38.08 7.59
C THR A 6 11.35 -37.00 7.40
N ARG A 7 11.15 -36.22 8.47
CA ARG A 7 10.70 -34.82 8.40
C ARG A 7 11.43 -34.09 7.26
N ASN A 8 10.75 -33.13 6.65
CA ASN A 8 11.34 -31.93 6.02
C ASN A 8 12.44 -32.16 4.96
N ARG A 9 12.04 -32.29 3.69
CA ARG A 9 12.86 -32.04 2.48
C ARG A 9 11.87 -32.12 1.31
N LEU A 10 11.18 -31.08 0.84
CA LEU A 10 11.63 -29.77 0.37
C LEU A 10 10.43 -28.79 0.42
N LYS A 11 10.21 -28.16 1.58
CA LYS A 11 9.79 -26.76 1.62
C LYS A 11 11.07 -25.95 1.39
N LYS A 12 11.49 -25.77 0.13
CA LYS A 12 12.57 -24.85 -0.31
C LYS A 12 12.72 -24.97 -1.83
N GLN A 13 12.86 -23.81 -2.49
CA GLN A 13 13.09 -23.59 -3.93
C GLN A 13 11.81 -23.72 -4.78
N ALA A 14 11.00 -22.66 -4.94
CA ALA A 14 11.35 -21.55 -5.81
C ALA A 14 10.84 -20.19 -5.30
N LEU A 15 11.17 -19.86 -4.05
CA LEU A 15 11.21 -18.49 -3.50
C LEU A 15 12.33 -17.63 -4.13
N HIS A 16 12.76 -17.96 -5.35
CA HIS A 16 13.93 -17.36 -5.97
C HIS A 16 13.79 -17.36 -7.49
N VAL A 17 12.86 -16.55 -8.01
CA VAL A 17 13.04 -15.94 -9.33
C VAL A 17 12.49 -14.51 -9.25
N ARG A 18 13.43 -13.60 -8.97
CA ARG A 18 13.50 -12.24 -9.55
C ARG A 18 12.73 -11.11 -8.88
N TRP A 19 13.01 -10.89 -7.59
CA TRP A 19 13.11 -9.53 -7.03
C TRP A 19 14.55 -9.01 -7.23
N SER A 20 15.02 -8.96 -8.48
CA SER A 20 16.32 -8.38 -8.82
C SER A 20 16.14 -6.92 -9.23
N HIS A 21 15.62 -6.08 -8.34
CA HIS A 21 15.71 -4.62 -8.48
C HIS A 21 15.75 -3.90 -7.12
N TYR A 22 15.94 -4.62 -6.02
CA TYR A 22 16.22 -4.00 -4.72
C TYR A 22 17.64 -3.39 -4.61
N ASP A 23 18.43 -3.38 -5.69
CA ASP A 23 19.85 -3.00 -5.66
C ASP A 23 20.24 -1.94 -6.72
N THR A 24 19.29 -1.13 -7.20
CA THR A 24 19.63 0.05 -8.01
C THR A 24 18.65 1.18 -7.76
N MET A 25 18.59 1.65 -6.53
CA MET A 25 17.93 2.92 -6.17
C MET A 25 18.96 3.90 -5.60
N GLN A 26 20.11 4.03 -6.28
CA GLN A 26 21.08 5.11 -6.03
C GLN A 26 21.45 5.91 -7.28
N VAL A 27 20.80 5.70 -8.43
CA VAL A 27 21.17 6.44 -9.65
C VAL A 27 19.92 6.95 -10.36
N GLY A 28 19.61 8.22 -10.14
CA GLY A 28 18.62 8.97 -10.90
C GLY A 28 18.02 10.10 -10.07
N GLY A 29 18.33 11.35 -10.41
CA GLY A 29 17.87 12.56 -9.72
C GLY A 29 16.37 12.88 -9.90
N GLY A 30 15.50 11.91 -9.68
CA GLY A 30 14.04 12.11 -9.60
C GLY A 30 13.55 11.94 -8.16
N ASP A 31 12.47 12.63 -7.78
CA ASP A 31 11.82 12.45 -6.48
C ASP A 31 11.53 10.95 -6.23
N PRO A 32 11.96 10.38 -5.09
CA PRO A 32 11.76 8.98 -4.71
C PRO A 32 10.31 8.51 -4.87
N VAL A 33 9.33 9.38 -4.64
CA VAL A 33 7.91 9.04 -4.83
C VAL A 33 7.56 8.94 -6.31
N SER A 34 8.06 9.85 -7.14
CA SER A 34 7.88 9.76 -8.60
C SER A 34 8.53 8.48 -9.14
N GLN A 35 9.63 8.03 -8.56
CA GLN A 35 10.24 6.75 -8.88
C GLN A 35 9.38 5.57 -8.41
N VAL A 36 8.83 5.60 -7.19
CA VAL A 36 7.89 4.57 -6.73
C VAL A 36 6.65 4.52 -7.62
N ILE A 37 6.05 5.66 -7.96
CA ILE A 37 4.91 5.77 -8.87
C ILE A 37 5.29 5.29 -10.28
N SER A 38 6.47 5.65 -10.79
CA SER A 38 6.99 5.21 -12.08
C SER A 38 7.28 3.71 -12.09
N SER A 39 7.84 3.15 -11.01
CA SER A 39 8.05 1.72 -10.83
C SER A 39 6.72 0.98 -10.73
N LEU A 40 5.71 1.54 -10.06
CA LEU A 40 4.36 0.99 -10.06
C LEU A 40 3.75 0.99 -11.47
N LYS A 41 3.99 2.03 -12.28
CA LYS A 41 3.61 2.06 -13.71
C LYS A 41 4.37 1.03 -14.55
N GLN A 42 5.67 0.81 -14.29
CA GLN A 42 6.54 -0.10 -15.05
C GLN A 42 6.36 -1.59 -14.70
N VAL A 43 5.90 -1.92 -13.49
CA VAL A 43 5.64 -3.31 -13.05
C VAL A 43 4.40 -3.93 -13.73
N GLY A 44 3.72 -3.21 -14.63
CA GLY A 44 2.73 -3.78 -15.54
C GLY A 44 1.29 -3.60 -15.09
N LEU A 45 0.93 -2.43 -14.55
CA LEU A 45 -0.45 -1.94 -14.71
C LEU A 45 -0.59 -1.39 -16.14
N HIS A 46 -1.01 -2.25 -17.07
CA HIS A 46 -1.36 -1.80 -18.41
C HIS A 46 -2.62 -0.92 -18.35
N SER A 47 -2.46 0.41 -18.41
CA SER A 47 -3.49 1.23 -19.05
C SER A 47 -3.33 1.06 -20.55
N GLY A 48 -4.31 0.40 -21.16
CA GLY A 48 -4.38 0.20 -22.59
C GLY A 48 -4.26 1.49 -23.39
N SER A 49 -3.80 1.30 -24.62
CA SER A 49 -3.79 2.25 -25.73
C SER A 49 -5.01 3.18 -25.73
N GLU A 50 -4.74 4.47 -25.89
CA GLU A 50 -5.73 5.50 -26.21
C GLU A 50 -6.61 5.04 -27.37
N THR A 51 -7.91 4.84 -27.13
CA THR A 51 -9.00 4.97 -28.11
C THR A 51 -10.31 5.30 -27.39
N ASN A 52 -11.13 6.11 -28.04
CA ASN A 52 -12.24 6.89 -27.50
C ASN A 52 -13.40 6.11 -26.82
N SER A 53 -13.95 6.77 -25.79
CA SER A 53 -15.33 6.70 -25.26
C SER A 53 -15.75 5.57 -24.29
N ALA A 54 -16.16 6.02 -23.10
CA ALA A 54 -17.13 5.40 -22.18
C ALA A 54 -16.75 4.08 -21.49
N LYS A 55 -15.91 4.20 -20.46
CA LYS A 55 -16.11 3.64 -19.11
C LYS A 55 -15.00 4.18 -18.22
N GLU A 56 -15.23 5.35 -17.61
CA GLU A 56 -14.54 5.67 -16.36
C GLU A 56 -14.85 4.53 -15.40
N THR A 57 -13.91 3.60 -15.20
CA THR A 57 -14.02 2.59 -14.14
C THR A 57 -14.00 3.38 -12.84
N ARG A 58 -15.20 3.73 -12.34
CA ARG A 58 -15.39 4.50 -11.11
C ARG A 58 -14.88 3.65 -9.95
N CYS A 59 -13.60 3.81 -9.60
CA CYS A 59 -13.11 3.45 -8.28
C CYS A 59 -13.94 4.27 -7.28
N SER A 60 -14.91 3.61 -6.63
CA SER A 60 -15.89 4.26 -5.75
C SER A 60 -15.65 3.94 -4.27
N GLY A 61 -14.69 3.05 -3.99
CA GLY A 61 -14.45 2.57 -2.65
C GLY A 61 -13.81 3.61 -1.73
N LYS A 62 -13.92 3.34 -0.44
CA LYS A 62 -13.28 4.13 0.62
C LYS A 62 -12.48 3.22 1.53
N LEU A 63 -11.36 3.72 2.03
CA LEU A 63 -10.52 3.06 3.00
C LEU A 63 -10.48 3.86 4.30
N LEU A 64 -10.73 3.19 5.42
CA LEU A 64 -10.53 3.73 6.76
C LEU A 64 -9.10 3.43 7.20
N VAL A 65 -8.33 4.50 7.38
CA VAL A 65 -6.95 4.44 7.85
C VAL A 65 -6.86 5.19 9.17
N ALA A 66 -6.15 4.63 10.14
CA ALA A 66 -5.71 5.40 11.30
C ALA A 66 -4.19 5.49 11.36
N LEU A 67 -3.69 6.64 11.79
CA LEU A 67 -2.28 6.89 11.96
C LEU A 67 -2.00 7.26 13.41
N LEU A 68 -0.91 6.74 13.95
CA LEU A 68 -0.36 7.10 15.26
C LEU A 68 1.12 7.38 15.05
N TYR A 69 1.55 8.59 15.39
CA TYR A 69 2.97 8.95 15.34
C TYR A 69 3.51 9.16 16.75
N GLN A 70 4.62 8.51 17.04
CA GLN A 70 5.30 8.57 18.33
C GLN A 70 6.74 9.07 18.10
N PRO A 71 6.98 10.40 18.19
CA PRO A 71 8.24 11.00 17.78
C PRO A 71 9.44 10.55 18.63
N GLU A 72 9.24 10.31 19.93
CA GLU A 72 10.31 9.84 20.83
C GLU A 72 10.82 8.44 20.49
N GLN A 73 9.96 7.62 19.87
CA GLN A 73 10.29 6.27 19.41
C GLN A 73 10.62 6.25 17.90
N CYS A 74 10.62 7.41 17.22
CA CYS A 74 10.71 7.53 15.77
C CYS A 74 9.77 6.55 15.05
N GLN A 75 8.55 6.38 15.56
CA GLN A 75 7.66 5.30 15.12
C GLN A 75 6.37 5.85 14.52
N LEU A 76 6.07 5.43 13.30
CA LEU A 76 4.78 5.59 12.66
C LEU A 76 4.04 4.25 12.65
N THR A 77 2.91 4.19 13.34
CA THR A 77 1.99 3.05 13.30
C THR A 77 0.82 3.36 12.38
N VAL A 78 0.67 2.54 11.34
CA VAL A 78 -0.42 2.61 10.36
C VAL A 78 -1.40 1.49 10.64
N TYR A 79 -2.66 1.85 10.85
CA TYR A 79 -3.77 0.93 11.02
C TYR A 79 -4.57 0.89 9.72
N VAL A 80 -4.51 -0.24 9.01
CA VAL A 80 -5.39 -0.53 7.89
C VAL A 80 -6.64 -1.20 8.48
N LEU A 81 -7.73 -0.43 8.61
CA LEU A 81 -8.88 -0.85 9.41
C LEU A 81 -9.92 -1.60 8.57
N GLN A 82 -10.54 -0.91 7.62
CA GLN A 82 -11.59 -1.49 6.78
C GLN A 82 -11.73 -0.71 5.49
N ALA A 83 -12.16 -1.37 4.42
CA ALA A 83 -12.61 -0.71 3.21
C ALA A 83 -14.09 -0.98 2.96
N LYS A 84 -14.71 -0.14 2.13
CA LYS A 84 -16.12 -0.24 1.73
C LYS A 84 -16.25 0.13 0.26
N GLU A 85 -17.30 -0.39 -0.37
CA GLU A 85 -17.68 -0.01 -1.75
C GLU A 85 -16.57 -0.30 -2.78
N LEU A 86 -15.79 -1.37 -2.60
CA LEU A 86 -14.57 -1.62 -3.41
C LEU A 86 -14.80 -1.87 -4.91
N THR A 87 -15.96 -2.39 -5.32
CA THR A 87 -16.34 -2.66 -6.72
C THR A 87 -17.82 -3.11 -6.75
N PRO A 88 -18.48 -3.28 -7.93
CA PRO A 88 -19.92 -3.52 -8.01
C PRO A 88 -20.40 -4.63 -7.05
N PRO A 89 -21.60 -4.48 -6.46
CA PRO A 89 -22.09 -5.30 -5.34
C PRO A 89 -22.13 -6.83 -5.60
N ASP A 90 -22.10 -7.25 -6.86
CA ASP A 90 -22.39 -8.63 -7.28
C ASP A 90 -21.15 -9.51 -7.48
N SER A 91 -19.94 -9.06 -7.11
CA SER A 91 -18.72 -9.87 -7.26
C SER A 91 -17.83 -9.82 -6.01
N PRO A 92 -17.75 -10.91 -5.24
CA PRO A 92 -16.85 -10.98 -4.09
C PRO A 92 -15.39 -10.80 -4.55
N ILE A 93 -14.64 -9.96 -3.85
CA ILE A 93 -13.24 -9.68 -4.14
C ILE A 93 -12.34 -10.14 -2.99
N ASP A 94 -11.27 -10.85 -3.33
CA ASP A 94 -10.18 -11.15 -2.41
C ASP A 94 -9.23 -9.96 -2.45
N SER A 95 -8.96 -9.32 -1.32
CA SER A 95 -8.19 -8.07 -1.31
C SER A 95 -7.13 -8.03 -0.21
N PHE A 96 -6.05 -7.33 -0.48
CA PHE A 96 -4.98 -7.02 0.47
C PHE A 96 -4.48 -5.60 0.23
N ALA A 97 -3.82 -5.02 1.22
CA ALA A 97 -3.20 -3.71 1.11
C ALA A 97 -1.68 -3.84 0.99
N ILE A 98 -1.10 -3.07 0.09
CA ILE A 98 0.34 -2.82 0.01
C ILE A 98 0.58 -1.40 0.51
N ILE A 99 1.50 -1.25 1.46
CA ILE A 99 1.81 0.01 2.12
C ILE A 99 3.27 0.36 1.85
N TRP A 100 3.50 1.55 1.32
CA TRP A 100 4.83 2.12 1.14
C TRP A 100 4.96 3.39 1.97
N LEU A 101 6.00 3.47 2.78
CA LEU A 101 6.48 4.73 3.32
C LEU A 101 7.62 5.21 2.45
N VAL A 102 7.50 6.42 1.91
CA VAL A 102 8.51 7.05 1.07
C VAL A 102 9.00 8.32 1.73
N GLN A 103 10.30 8.39 1.97
CA GLN A 103 10.97 9.53 2.57
C GLN A 103 11.73 10.33 1.49
N GLN A 104 11.95 11.62 1.73
CA GLN A 104 12.61 12.51 0.75
C GLN A 104 14.04 12.08 0.39
N ASN A 105 14.71 11.37 1.28
CA ASN A 105 16.09 10.90 1.10
C ASN A 105 16.21 9.73 0.10
N GLY A 106 15.12 9.22 -0.48
CA GLY A 106 15.15 8.04 -1.34
C GLY A 106 14.69 6.76 -0.67
N GLU A 107 14.60 6.74 0.66
CA GLU A 107 14.25 5.54 1.38
C GLU A 107 12.77 5.21 1.17
N CYS A 108 12.54 3.98 0.73
CA CYS A 108 11.21 3.42 0.52
C CYS A 108 11.10 2.10 1.26
N GLU A 109 10.21 2.03 2.23
CA GLU A 109 9.92 0.80 2.97
C GLU A 109 8.54 0.27 2.62
N LYS A 110 8.47 -1.03 2.32
CA LYS A 110 7.24 -1.73 1.90
C LYS A 110 6.75 -2.70 2.98
N ARG A 111 5.44 -2.74 3.18
CA ARG A 111 4.71 -3.73 3.97
C ARG A 111 3.46 -4.20 3.23
N THR A 112 2.97 -5.39 3.54
CA THR A 112 1.77 -5.97 2.93
C THR A 112 0.90 -6.59 4.00
N THR A 113 -0.42 -6.44 3.91
CA THR A 113 -1.36 -7.10 4.81
C THR A 113 -1.63 -8.55 4.40
N ALA A 114 -2.28 -9.32 5.26
CA ALA A 114 -2.90 -10.57 4.84
C ALA A 114 -4.06 -10.31 3.85
N VAL A 115 -4.35 -11.33 3.04
CA VAL A 115 -5.49 -11.33 2.12
C VAL A 115 -6.78 -11.53 2.91
N LYS A 116 -7.78 -10.71 2.62
CA LYS A 116 -9.17 -10.87 3.08
C LYS A 116 -10.01 -11.38 1.93
N TYR A 117 -10.62 -12.55 2.12
CA TYR A 117 -11.30 -13.28 1.05
C TYR A 117 -12.78 -12.92 0.93
N GLY A 118 -13.24 -12.76 -0.31
CA GLY A 118 -14.64 -12.68 -0.72
C GLY A 118 -15.44 -11.53 -0.13
N ARG A 119 -14.84 -10.35 0.09
CA ARG A 119 -15.52 -9.22 0.73
C ARG A 119 -15.40 -7.93 -0.09
N CYS A 120 -16.54 -7.35 -0.46
CA CYS A 120 -16.61 -6.00 -1.05
C CYS A 120 -16.46 -4.88 0.00
N SER A 121 -16.59 -5.21 1.28
CA SER A 121 -16.30 -4.34 2.43
C SER A 121 -15.40 -5.08 3.43
N PRO A 122 -14.12 -5.32 3.09
CA PRO A 122 -13.21 -6.09 3.91
C PRO A 122 -12.86 -5.34 5.20
N ILE A 123 -12.79 -6.08 6.30
CA ILE A 123 -12.23 -5.61 7.57
C ILE A 123 -10.83 -6.19 7.67
N TYR A 124 -9.84 -5.31 7.62
CA TYR A 124 -8.43 -5.69 7.70
C TYR A 124 -8.00 -5.80 9.17
N ASN A 125 -8.20 -4.73 9.95
CA ASN A 125 -7.70 -4.56 11.32
C ASN A 125 -6.22 -4.94 11.46
N GLU A 126 -5.41 -4.56 10.46
CA GLU A 126 -3.98 -4.86 10.42
C GLU A 126 -3.18 -3.63 10.81
N ILE A 127 -2.06 -3.89 11.48
CA ILE A 127 -1.19 -2.86 12.04
C ILE A 127 0.19 -3.08 11.43
N VAL A 128 0.74 -2.03 10.84
CA VAL A 128 2.12 -2.02 10.34
C VAL A 128 2.87 -0.84 10.96
N ASN A 129 4.14 -1.07 11.28
CA ASN A 129 5.01 -0.07 11.87
C ASN A 129 6.12 0.28 10.90
N PHE A 130 6.44 1.57 10.85
CA PHE A 130 7.57 2.13 10.13
C PHE A 130 8.43 2.97 11.07
N TYR A 131 9.73 2.99 10.79
CA TYR A 131 10.63 3.95 11.40
C TYR A 131 10.58 5.27 10.61
N ILE A 132 10.40 6.39 11.30
CA ILE A 132 10.45 7.71 10.70
C ILE A 132 10.88 8.77 11.72
N GLU A 133 11.95 9.48 11.41
CA GLU A 133 12.48 10.53 12.26
C GLU A 133 11.63 11.81 12.19
N PRO A 134 11.61 12.63 13.25
CA PRO A 134 10.85 13.88 13.26
C PRO A 134 11.16 14.81 12.09
N GLN A 135 12.43 14.91 11.65
CA GLN A 135 12.78 15.73 10.49
C GLN A 135 12.16 15.20 9.20
N ALA A 136 12.15 13.88 9.00
CA ALA A 136 11.61 13.25 7.80
C ALA A 136 10.08 13.21 7.77
N ALA A 137 9.42 13.19 8.94
CA ALA A 137 7.96 13.11 9.06
C ALA A 137 7.21 14.23 8.33
N CYS A 138 7.78 15.44 8.28
CA CYS A 138 7.18 16.58 7.60
C CYS A 138 7.10 16.42 6.07
N GLU A 139 7.97 15.60 5.51
CA GLU A 139 8.22 15.53 4.07
C GLU A 139 7.90 14.16 3.46
N ALA A 140 7.74 13.15 4.30
CA ALA A 140 7.40 11.81 3.89
C ALA A 140 5.98 11.71 3.32
N SER A 141 5.77 10.66 2.53
CA SER A 141 4.47 10.28 2.00
C SER A 141 4.23 8.80 2.24
N LEU A 142 3.00 8.45 2.60
CA LEU A 142 2.53 7.09 2.77
C LEU A 142 1.57 6.75 1.63
N VAL A 143 1.83 5.66 0.92
CA VAL A 143 0.95 5.14 -0.12
C VAL A 143 0.35 3.83 0.38
N ILE A 144 -0.97 3.71 0.34
CA ILE A 144 -1.69 2.47 0.65
C ILE A 144 -2.52 2.08 -0.56
N ALA A 145 -2.10 1.06 -1.30
CA ALA A 145 -2.84 0.52 -2.44
C ALA A 145 -3.57 -0.76 -2.05
N LEU A 146 -4.85 -0.84 -2.36
CA LEU A 146 -5.64 -2.07 -2.29
C LEU A 146 -5.52 -2.81 -3.62
N SER A 147 -5.21 -4.10 -3.55
CA SER A 147 -5.04 -4.96 -4.73
C SER A 147 -5.92 -6.19 -4.64
N SER A 148 -6.38 -6.68 -5.79
CA SER A 148 -7.11 -7.92 -5.92
C SER A 148 -6.16 -9.13 -5.88
N ALA A 149 -6.50 -10.13 -5.09
CA ALA A 149 -5.85 -11.44 -5.07
C ALA A 149 -6.63 -12.49 -5.89
N SER A 150 -7.85 -12.17 -6.36
CA SER A 150 -8.71 -13.08 -7.12
C SER A 150 -8.52 -12.99 -8.64
N SER A 151 -7.78 -11.99 -9.13
CA SER A 151 -7.50 -11.87 -10.57
C SER A 151 -6.42 -12.87 -11.00
N THR A 152 -6.67 -13.61 -12.08
CA THR A 152 -5.66 -14.41 -12.80
C THR A 152 -4.61 -13.54 -13.48
N VAL A 153 -4.88 -12.23 -13.63
CA VAL A 153 -3.90 -11.19 -13.94
C VAL A 153 -3.19 -10.80 -12.65
N MET A 154 -1.85 -10.84 -12.64
CA MET A 154 -1.04 -10.43 -11.49
C MET A 154 -1.41 -9.01 -11.04
N GLN A 155 -1.93 -8.88 -9.82
CA GLN A 155 -2.13 -7.62 -9.07
C GLN A 155 -2.90 -6.52 -9.80
N ASP A 156 -4.20 -6.74 -10.01
CA ASP A 156 -5.11 -5.66 -10.41
C ASP A 156 -5.35 -4.71 -9.22
N GLU A 157 -4.92 -3.46 -9.35
CA GLU A 157 -5.09 -2.45 -8.32
C GLU A 157 -6.57 -2.02 -8.26
N ILE A 158 -7.19 -2.19 -7.10
CA ILE A 158 -8.56 -1.74 -6.84
C ILE A 158 -8.57 -0.21 -6.72
N GLY A 159 -7.54 0.34 -6.08
CA GLY A 159 -7.28 1.76 -5.93
C GLY A 159 -6.37 2.03 -4.74
N HIS A 160 -5.90 3.26 -4.61
CA HIS A 160 -4.97 3.67 -3.58
C HIS A 160 -5.41 4.94 -2.84
N VAL A 161 -4.77 5.17 -1.70
CA VAL A 161 -4.76 6.44 -0.98
C VAL A 161 -3.33 6.87 -0.73
N ILE A 162 -3.08 8.17 -0.83
CA ILE A 162 -1.80 8.79 -0.49
C ILE A 162 -2.04 9.70 0.71
N LEU A 163 -1.17 9.64 1.72
CA LEU A 163 -1.16 10.51 2.90
C LEU A 163 0.22 11.18 3.00
N GLY A 164 0.29 12.39 3.55
CA GLY A 164 1.57 13.12 3.68
C GLY A 164 1.80 14.16 2.59
N ASN A 165 3.05 14.49 2.34
CA ASN A 165 3.45 15.67 1.57
C ASN A 165 2.81 15.74 0.16
N LEU A 166 2.76 14.61 -0.54
CA LEU A 166 2.28 14.52 -1.92
C LEU A 166 0.79 14.14 -2.04
N SER A 167 0.07 14.11 -0.93
CA SER A 167 -1.34 13.71 -0.95
C SER A 167 -2.30 14.85 -1.34
N ASN A 168 -3.55 14.48 -1.60
CA ASN A 168 -4.64 15.45 -1.69
C ASN A 168 -4.90 16.13 -0.33
N GLU A 169 -5.77 17.15 -0.30
CA GLU A 169 -6.05 17.90 0.92
C GLU A 169 -6.58 17.03 2.08
N SER A 170 -7.33 15.96 1.77
CA SER A 170 -7.81 15.03 2.81
C SER A 170 -6.66 14.28 3.47
N GLY A 171 -5.72 13.76 2.67
CA GLY A 171 -4.52 13.05 3.13
C GLY A 171 -3.56 13.95 3.88
N LYS A 172 -3.32 15.18 3.37
CA LYS A 172 -2.48 16.19 4.01
C LYS A 172 -3.04 16.57 5.36
N MET A 173 -4.36 16.75 5.45
CA MET A 173 -5.03 17.08 6.70
C MET A 173 -4.83 15.99 7.76
N GLN A 174 -5.05 14.71 7.43
CA GLN A 174 -4.84 13.63 8.40
C GLN A 174 -3.38 13.55 8.84
N TRP A 175 -2.44 13.67 7.90
CA TRP A 175 -1.01 13.64 8.20
C TRP A 175 -0.59 14.80 9.12
N ARG A 176 -1.05 16.02 8.82
CA ARG A 176 -0.82 17.20 9.68
C ARG A 176 -1.42 17.01 11.08
N GLN A 177 -2.64 16.47 11.18
CA GLN A 177 -3.26 16.17 12.47
C GLN A 177 -2.44 15.14 13.25
N MET A 178 -1.96 14.08 12.59
CA MET A 178 -1.11 13.07 13.22
C MET A 178 0.18 13.68 13.78
N ILE A 179 0.84 14.58 13.03
CA ILE A 179 2.04 15.28 13.50
C ILE A 179 1.70 16.26 14.64
N ALA A 180 0.61 17.01 14.53
CA ALA A 180 0.22 18.01 15.53
C ALA A 180 -0.24 17.41 16.86
N TYR A 181 -0.76 16.18 16.84
CA TYR A 181 -1.22 15.45 18.01
C TYR A 181 -0.43 14.14 18.17
N PRO A 182 0.87 14.20 18.52
CA PRO A 182 1.68 13.01 18.72
C PRO A 182 1.10 12.13 19.83
N ASN A 183 1.36 10.82 19.77
CA ASN A 183 0.81 9.80 20.66
C ASN A 183 -0.73 9.67 20.63
N HIS A 184 -1.42 10.37 19.72
CA HIS A 184 -2.85 10.23 19.50
C HIS A 184 -3.11 9.56 18.16
N ARG A 185 -4.06 8.62 18.16
CA ARG A 185 -4.47 7.93 16.94
C ARG A 185 -5.49 8.77 16.17
N ILE A 186 -5.16 9.17 14.96
CA ILE A 186 -6.03 9.94 14.06
C ILE A 186 -6.61 9.01 13.00
N ALA A 187 -7.92 8.75 13.05
CA ALA A 187 -8.62 7.89 12.10
C ALA A 187 -9.45 8.70 11.10
N LYS A 188 -9.37 8.35 9.81
CA LYS A 188 -10.11 9.04 8.74
C LYS A 188 -10.43 8.11 7.57
N TRP A 189 -11.63 8.30 7.00
CA TRP A 189 -12.01 7.70 5.73
C TRP A 189 -11.41 8.49 4.56
N HIS A 190 -10.86 7.78 3.58
CA HIS A 190 -10.38 8.34 2.33
C HIS A 190 -11.02 7.63 1.15
N SER A 191 -11.41 8.40 0.14
CA SER A 191 -11.82 7.83 -1.14
C SER A 191 -10.61 7.23 -1.84
N LEU A 192 -10.78 6.02 -2.36
CA LEU A 192 -9.80 5.40 -3.23
C LEU A 192 -9.76 6.15 -4.56
N THR A 193 -8.56 6.23 -5.15
CA THR A 193 -8.33 6.80 -6.47
C THR A 193 -7.47 5.85 -7.28
N LEU A 194 -7.58 5.94 -8.61
CA LEU A 194 -6.64 5.32 -9.55
C LEU A 194 -5.71 6.37 -10.19
N LYS A 195 -5.89 7.64 -9.81
CA LYS A 195 -5.07 8.77 -10.27
C LYS A 195 -3.94 9.00 -9.27
N TRP A 196 -2.72 8.84 -9.77
CA TRP A 196 -1.46 9.18 -9.12
C TRP A 196 -1.12 10.65 -9.29
#